data_AF-A0A2V8SIL7-F1
#
_entry.id   AF-A0A2V8SIL7-F1
#
_cell.length_a   1.000
_cell.length_b   1.000
_cell.length_c   1.000
_cell.angle_alpha   90.00
_cell.angle_beta   90.00
_cell.angle_gamma   90.00
#
_symmetry.space_group_name_H-M   'P 1'
#
loop_
_entity.id
_entity.type
_entity.pdbx_description
1 polymer ?
#
loop_
_entity_poly.entity_id
_entity_poly.type
_entity_poly.pdbx_seq_one_letter_code
_entity_poly.pdbx_strand_id
1 'polypeptide(L)'
;LYCAEHPERDVFVGAGGKLLSALGHYAPRLTDMLMENMTTQQQKSDMPPRPLEENGLYRANNDLRERGDYEGHVAESSLYTKASLHPLVTGALLAGAGLAVASLWRPALNGNSQRAAHK
;
A
#
# COMPACT_ATOMS: atom_id res chain seq x y z
N LEU A 1 -12.95 12.47 1.99
CA LEU A 1 -11.75 12.15 2.81
C LEU A 1 -12.09 10.90 3.63
N TYR A 2 -11.51 9.73 3.35
CA TYR A 2 -12.02 8.48 3.98
C TYR A 2 -11.93 8.52 5.52
N CYS A 3 -10.76 8.81 6.09
CA CYS A 3 -10.56 8.80 7.54
C CYS A 3 -11.23 9.98 8.27
N ALA A 4 -11.63 11.03 7.55
CA ALA A 4 -12.40 12.12 8.14
C ALA A 4 -13.87 11.74 8.32
N GLU A 5 -14.37 10.84 7.47
CA GLU A 5 -15.75 10.35 7.46
C GLU A 5 -15.89 9.03 8.24
N HIS A 6 -14.81 8.25 8.35
CA HIS A 6 -14.77 6.94 8.98
C HIS A 6 -13.64 6.91 10.03
N PRO A 7 -13.94 6.75 11.32
CA PRO A 7 -12.91 6.72 12.36
C PRO A 7 -12.06 5.46 12.25
N GLU A 8 -10.90 5.59 11.62
CA GLU A 8 -9.87 4.55 11.55
C GLU A 8 -8.74 4.87 12.53
N ARG A 9 -8.36 3.90 13.37
CA ARG A 9 -7.30 4.09 14.36
C ARG A 9 -5.93 4.29 13.71
N ASP A 10 -5.59 3.43 12.75
CA ASP A 10 -4.30 3.41 12.08
C ASP A 10 -4.51 3.11 10.59
N VAL A 11 -3.97 3.96 9.71
CA VAL A 11 -3.98 3.73 8.26
C VAL A 11 -2.55 3.80 7.72
N PHE A 12 -2.17 2.76 6.97
CA PHE A 12 -0.87 2.70 6.30
C PHE A 12 -1.01 3.17 4.86
N VAL A 13 -0.28 4.24 4.51
CA VAL A 13 -0.23 4.78 3.15
C VAL A 13 0.85 4.03 2.37
N GLY A 14 0.43 3.29 1.33
CA GLY A 14 1.29 2.40 0.58
C GLY A 14 1.55 1.04 1.26
N ALA A 15 1.83 0.02 0.45
CA ALA A 15 2.18 -1.32 0.95
C ALA A 15 3.51 -1.32 1.71
N GLY A 16 4.47 -0.47 1.30
CA GLY A 16 5.77 -0.33 1.96
C GLY A 16 5.65 0.13 3.41
N GLY A 17 4.78 1.10 3.70
CA GLY A 17 4.52 1.55 5.06
C GLY A 17 3.93 0.44 5.95
N LYS A 18 3.00 -0.37 5.41
CA LYS A 18 2.46 -1.53 6.13
C LYS A 18 3.53 -2.58 6.41
N LEU A 19 4.34 -2.92 5.41
CA LEU A 19 5.40 -3.91 5.55
C LEU A 19 6.41 -3.45 6.60
N LEU A 20 6.85 -2.19 6.54
CA LEU A 20 7.80 -1.65 7.50
C LEU A 20 7.24 -1.66 8.92
N SER A 21 5.96 -1.31 9.10
CA SER A 21 5.29 -1.41 10.41
C SER A 21 5.21 -2.85 10.92
N ALA A 22 4.89 -3.81 10.05
CA ALA A 22 4.86 -5.22 10.42
C ALA A 22 6.26 -5.73 10.80
N LEU A 23 7.30 -5.35 10.05
CA LEU A 23 8.69 -5.68 10.39
C LEU A 23 9.10 -5.07 11.73
N GLY A 24 8.73 -3.83 12.02
CA GLY A 24 9.01 -3.22 13.31
C GLY A 24 8.34 -3.98 14.48
N HIS A 25 7.13 -4.49 14.26
CA HIS A 25 6.39 -5.23 15.27
C HIS A 25 6.93 -6.66 15.48
N TYR A 26 7.22 -7.39 14.40
CA TYR A 26 7.58 -8.81 14.46
C TYR A 26 9.09 -9.08 14.44
N ALA A 27 9.88 -8.17 13.87
CA ALA A 27 11.32 -8.29 13.69
C ALA A 27 12.04 -6.96 13.95
N PRO A 28 11.95 -6.40 15.18
CA PRO A 28 12.46 -5.07 15.51
C PRO A 28 13.96 -4.93 15.21
N ARG A 29 14.77 -5.93 15.59
CA ARG A 29 16.23 -5.89 15.35
C ARG A 29 16.61 -5.84 13.87
N LEU A 30 15.85 -6.54 13.02
CA LEU A 30 16.06 -6.49 11.57
C LEU A 30 15.70 -5.11 11.04
N THR A 31 14.60 -4.54 11.53
CA THR A 31 14.15 -3.19 11.17
C THR A 31 15.21 -2.16 11.57
N ASP A 32 15.76 -2.24 12.78
CA ASP A 32 16.82 -1.35 13.25
C ASP A 32 18.05 -1.38 12.33
N MET A 33 18.52 -2.58 11.97
CA MET A 33 19.66 -2.74 11.05
C MET A 33 19.39 -2.17 9.65
N LEU A 34 18.16 -2.34 9.13
CA LEU A 34 17.77 -1.76 7.84
C LEU A 34 17.74 -0.23 7.91
N MET A 35 17.16 0.33 8.97
CA MET A 35 17.04 1.77 9.17
C MET A 35 18.41 2.44 9.39
N GLU A 36 19.31 1.83 10.16
CA GLU A 36 20.65 2.36 10.41
C GLU A 36 21.40 2.65 9.09
N ASN A 37 21.29 1.74 8.13
CA ASN A 37 22.00 1.84 6.86
C ASN A 37 21.29 2.73 5.82
N MET A 38 19.96 2.77 5.82
CA MET A 38 19.20 3.40 4.73
C MET A 38 18.75 4.83 5.04
N THR A 39 18.35 5.13 6.28
CA THR A 39 17.53 6.33 6.55
C THR A 39 18.35 7.61 6.41
N THR A 40 19.59 7.63 6.90
CA THR A 40 20.45 8.82 6.86
C THR A 40 20.79 9.27 5.45
N GLN A 41 20.96 8.33 4.51
CA GLN A 41 21.25 8.69 3.12
C GLN A 41 20.00 9.14 2.38
N GLN A 42 18.84 8.49 2.62
CA GLN A 42 17.59 8.86 1.96
C GLN A 42 17.02 10.23 2.40
N GLN A 43 17.40 10.73 3.58
CA GLN A 43 16.98 12.05 4.04
C GLN A 43 17.87 13.19 3.53
N LYS A 44 19.04 12.88 2.95
CA LYS A 44 19.96 13.89 2.43
C LYS A 44 19.55 14.28 1.02
N SER A 45 19.72 15.56 0.72
CA SER A 45 19.67 16.12 -0.62
C SER A 45 21.01 16.75 -0.92
N ASP A 46 21.41 16.75 -2.19
CA ASP A 46 22.58 17.47 -2.68
C ASP A 46 22.27 18.98 -2.85
N MET A 47 21.03 19.40 -2.57
CA MET A 47 20.65 20.80 -2.56
C MET A 47 21.13 21.53 -1.29
N PRO A 48 21.56 22.80 -1.41
CA PRO A 48 21.89 23.61 -0.25
C PRO A 48 20.65 23.80 0.64
N PRO A 49 20.85 23.94 1.97
CA PRO A 49 19.75 24.23 2.88
C PRO A 49 19.08 25.56 2.51
N ARG A 50 17.75 25.62 2.67
CA ARG A 50 16.99 26.86 2.46
C ARG A 50 17.43 27.95 3.44
N PRO A 51 17.33 29.24 3.07
CA PRO A 51 17.61 30.35 3.98
C PRO A 51 16.82 30.24 5.29
N LEU A 52 17.44 30.63 6.40
CA LEU A 52 16.80 30.58 7.73
C LEU A 52 15.54 31.45 7.80
N GLU A 53 15.51 32.55 7.04
CA GLU A 53 14.37 33.47 6.94
C GLU A 53 13.17 32.80 6.24
N GLU A 54 13.43 31.79 5.42
CA GLU A 54 12.45 30.95 4.71
C GLU A 54 12.21 29.62 5.44
N ASN A 55 12.42 29.56 6.76
CA ASN A 55 11.95 28.42 7.55
C ASN A 55 10.56 28.71 8.14
N GLY A 56 9.78 27.66 8.39
CA GLY A 56 8.45 27.77 9.00
C GLY A 56 8.46 27.73 10.53
N LEU A 57 9.63 27.88 11.18
CA LEU A 57 9.76 27.61 12.62
C LEU A 57 9.19 28.73 13.48
N TYR A 58 9.38 29.98 13.07
CA TYR A 58 8.95 31.17 13.84
C TYR A 58 7.79 31.94 13.21
N ARG A 59 7.53 31.72 11.92
CA ARG A 59 6.44 32.36 11.16
C ARG A 59 5.84 31.37 10.18
N ALA A 60 4.57 31.58 9.82
CA ALA A 60 3.97 30.86 8.72
C ALA A 60 4.78 31.09 7.44
N ASN A 61 5.02 30.02 6.70
CA ASN A 61 5.78 30.03 5.46
C ASN A 61 5.21 28.96 4.50
N ASN A 62 5.73 28.90 3.27
CA ASN A 62 5.38 28.00 2.18
C ASN A 62 4.06 28.29 1.45
N ASP A 63 3.42 29.46 1.62
CA ASP A 63 2.30 29.94 0.80
C ASP A 63 1.23 28.89 0.44
N LEU A 64 0.85 28.04 1.40
CA LEU A 64 -0.12 26.94 1.21
C LEU A 64 0.30 25.90 0.15
N ARG A 65 1.59 25.77 -0.16
CA ARG A 65 2.11 24.71 -1.03
C ARG A 65 1.79 23.35 -0.44
N GLU A 66 1.14 22.52 -1.25
CA GLU A 66 0.76 21.16 -0.87
C GLU A 66 1.92 20.15 -0.96
N ARG A 67 2.95 20.44 -1.78
CA ARG A 67 4.08 19.55 -2.06
C ARG A 67 5.41 20.20 -1.70
N GLY A 68 6.34 19.39 -1.20
CA GLY A 68 7.73 19.78 -0.95
C GLY A 68 8.64 19.58 -2.17
N ASP A 69 9.93 19.82 -1.98
CA ASP A 69 10.95 19.80 -3.05
C ASP A 69 11.51 18.39 -3.33
N TYR A 70 10.69 17.34 -3.17
CA TYR A 70 11.15 15.98 -3.44
C TYR A 70 11.21 15.75 -4.96
N GLU A 71 12.41 15.54 -5.50
CA GLU A 71 12.62 15.35 -6.95
C GLU A 71 12.30 13.93 -7.43
N GLY A 72 12.26 12.95 -6.51
CA GLY A 72 12.00 11.56 -6.84
C GLY A 72 10.55 11.27 -7.22
N HIS A 73 10.30 10.03 -7.67
CA HIS A 73 8.95 9.59 -7.98
C HIS A 73 8.08 9.52 -6.72
N VAL A 74 6.93 10.18 -6.75
CA VAL A 74 5.88 10.08 -5.72
C VAL A 74 4.73 9.26 -6.27
N ALA A 75 4.44 8.13 -5.63
CA ALA A 75 3.27 7.34 -5.97
C ALA A 75 1.99 8.04 -5.49
N GLU A 76 1.21 8.59 -6.42
CA GLU A 76 -0.05 9.29 -6.08
C GLU A 76 -1.19 8.34 -5.70
N SER A 77 -1.05 7.04 -6.00
CA SER A 77 -2.05 6.05 -5.63
C SER A 77 -1.43 4.70 -5.24
N SER A 78 -2.12 3.99 -4.35
CA SER A 78 -1.73 2.65 -3.92
C SER A 78 -2.94 1.72 -3.95
N LEU A 79 -2.80 0.58 -4.64
CA LEU A 79 -3.79 -0.49 -4.64
C LEU A 79 -4.00 -1.05 -3.22
N TYR A 80 -2.91 -1.23 -2.47
CA TYR A 80 -2.98 -1.70 -1.09
C TYR A 80 -3.83 -0.76 -0.22
N THR A 81 -3.56 0.54 -0.24
CA THR A 81 -4.31 1.51 0.58
C THR A 81 -5.78 1.58 0.14
N LYS A 82 -6.06 1.58 -1.16
CA LYS A 82 -7.44 1.52 -1.64
C LYS A 82 -8.16 0.27 -1.14
N ALA A 83 -7.49 -0.88 -1.21
CA ALA A 83 -8.04 -2.15 -0.77
C ALA A 83 -8.25 -2.20 0.75
N SER A 84 -7.30 -1.69 1.55
CA SER A 84 -7.42 -1.67 3.02
C SER A 84 -8.54 -0.75 3.51
N LEU A 85 -8.80 0.35 2.80
CA LEU A 85 -9.88 1.27 3.13
C LEU A 85 -11.26 0.76 2.67
N HIS A 86 -11.32 -0.23 1.77
CA HIS A 86 -12.59 -0.74 1.22
C HIS A 86 -12.67 -2.26 1.38
N PRO A 87 -12.72 -2.78 2.61
CA PRO A 87 -12.60 -4.22 2.88
C PRO A 87 -13.74 -5.04 2.24
N LEU A 88 -14.97 -4.52 2.23
CA LEU A 88 -16.12 -5.21 1.64
C LEU A 88 -15.99 -5.33 0.11
N VAL A 89 -15.66 -4.23 -0.56
CA VAL A 89 -15.46 -4.21 -2.03
C VAL A 89 -14.28 -5.11 -2.40
N THR A 90 -13.18 -5.01 -1.67
CA THR A 90 -11.99 -5.84 -1.87
C THR A 90 -12.32 -7.32 -1.69
N GLY A 91 -13.03 -7.67 -0.62
CA GLY A 91 -13.45 -9.04 -0.34
C GLY A 91 -14.34 -9.61 -1.43
N ALA A 92 -15.30 -8.82 -1.93
CA ALA A 92 -16.17 -9.22 -3.03
C ALA A 92 -15.39 -9.45 -4.34
N LEU A 93 -14.44 -8.57 -4.68
CA LEU A 93 -13.58 -8.72 -5.85
C LEU A 93 -12.71 -9.97 -5.76
N LEU A 94 -12.08 -10.21 -4.60
CA LEU A 94 -11.26 -11.39 -4.37
C LEU A 94 -12.07 -12.69 -4.44
N ALA A 95 -13.25 -12.71 -3.83
CA ALA A 95 -14.15 -13.86 -3.88
C ALA A 95 -14.61 -14.14 -5.32
N GLY A 96 -15.04 -13.10 -6.05
CA GLY A 96 -15.45 -13.21 -7.44
C GLY A 96 -14.33 -13.72 -8.35
N ALA A 97 -13.12 -13.18 -8.20
CA ALA A 97 -11.94 -13.64 -8.93
C ALA A 97 -11.59 -15.09 -8.61
N GLY A 98 -11.63 -15.48 -7.33
CA GLY A 98 -11.39 -16.85 -6.90
C GLY A 98 -12.38 -17.84 -7.50
N LEU A 99 -13.67 -17.51 -7.51
CA LEU A 99 -14.70 -18.33 -8.14
C LEU A 99 -14.53 -18.44 -9.66
N ALA A 100 -14.17 -17.34 -10.33
CA ALA A 100 -13.90 -17.34 -11.76
C ALA A 100 -12.72 -18.26 -12.11
N VAL A 101 -11.59 -18.13 -11.41
CA VAL A 101 -10.42 -19.01 -11.60
C VAL A 101 -10.78 -20.47 -11.31
N ALA A 102 -11.50 -20.74 -10.21
CA ALA A 102 -11.94 -22.10 -9.89
C ALA A 102 -12.87 -22.69 -10.96
N SER A 103 -13.73 -21.88 -11.59
CA SER A 103 -14.62 -22.33 -12.66
C SER A 103 -13.86 -22.72 -13.93
N LEU A 104 -12.76 -22.02 -14.25
CA LEU A 104 -11.89 -22.29 -15.39
C LEU A 104 -10.96 -23.49 -15.16
N TRP A 105 -10.65 -23.80 -13.90
CA TRP A 105 -9.78 -24.91 -13.53
C TRP A 105 -10.53 -26.21 -13.19
N ARG A 106 -11.86 -26.21 -13.22
CA ARG A 106 -12.63 -27.44 -13.11
C ARG A 106 -12.33 -28.33 -14.33
N PRO A 107 -11.66 -29.48 -14.17
CA PRO A 107 -11.54 -30.44 -15.24
C PRO A 107 -12.97 -30.87 -15.58
N ALA A 108 -13.29 -30.96 -16.88
CA ALA A 108 -14.56 -31.48 -17.35
C ALA A 108 -14.74 -32.95 -16.91
N LEU A 109 -15.19 -33.18 -15.67
CA LEU A 109 -15.56 -34.50 -15.15
C LEU A 109 -16.96 -34.95 -15.63
N ASN A 110 -17.58 -34.21 -16.56
CA ASN A 110 -18.90 -34.53 -17.11
C ASN A 110 -18.80 -35.07 -18.54
N GLY A 111 -18.20 -36.24 -18.71
CA GLY A 111 -18.02 -36.80 -20.06
C GLY A 111 -17.81 -38.31 -20.17
N ASN A 112 -18.43 -39.17 -19.35
CA ASN A 112 -18.47 -40.61 -19.70
C ASN A 112 -19.63 -41.45 -19.12
N SER A 113 -20.79 -40.88 -18.78
CA SER A 113 -21.94 -41.66 -18.24
C SER A 113 -23.05 -41.97 -19.27
N GLN A 114 -22.74 -42.02 -20.57
CA GLN A 114 -23.75 -42.21 -21.62
C GLN A 114 -23.45 -43.36 -22.61
N ARG A 115 -22.65 -44.38 -22.23
CA ARG A 115 -22.45 -45.59 -23.07
C ARG A 115 -22.96 -46.91 -22.48
N ALA A 116 -23.69 -46.87 -21.36
CA ALA A 116 -24.28 -48.08 -20.75
C ALA A 116 -25.73 -48.37 -21.19
N ALA A 117 -26.27 -47.64 -22.18
CA ALA A 117 -27.64 -47.82 -22.66
C ALA A 117 -27.71 -47.89 -24.19
N HIS A 118 -27.10 -48.91 -24.79
CA HIS A 118 -27.72 -49.54 -25.96
C HIS A 118 -27.28 -50.99 -26.03
N LYS A 119 -28.19 -51.84 -25.57
CA LYS A 119 -28.21 -53.27 -25.83
C LYS A 119 -28.66 -53.52 -27.27
#